data_AF-A0A3D3G817-F1
#
_entry.id   AF-A0A3D3G817-F1
#
_cell.length_a   1.000
_cell.length_b   1.000
_cell.length_c   1.000
_cell.angle_alpha   90.00
_cell.angle_beta   90.00
_cell.angle_gamma   90.00
#
_symmetry.space_group_name_H-M   'P 1'
#
loop_
_entity.id
_entity.type
_entity.pdbx_description
1 polymer ?
#
loop_
_entity_poly.entity_id
_entity_poly.type
_entity_poly.pdbx_seq_one_letter_code
_entity_poly.pdbx_strand_id
1 'polypeptide(L)'
;MMFLVLILTAVLLAAGVGLTGIIVAELRALRGFGDSVFAFGAADAGAERGLYVDRVHCNAIEPTATGDVFDCVTANLPPGPETLPNNSEYELESKPATASDCPGYYYCIESKGRFQRNVASPEAVRNVQTDR
;
A
#
# COMPACT_ATOMS: atom_id res chain seq x y z
N MET A 1 -56.33 24.40 -5.88
CA MET A 1 -55.66 23.08 -5.91
C MET A 1 -54.43 23.03 -6.82
N MET A 2 -54.41 23.68 -8.00
CA MET A 2 -53.24 23.65 -8.91
C MET A 2 -51.92 24.19 -8.31
N PHE A 3 -51.97 25.28 -7.53
CA PHE A 3 -50.77 25.83 -6.89
C PHE A 3 -50.10 24.87 -5.90
N LEU A 4 -50.89 24.07 -5.16
CA LEU A 4 -50.36 23.10 -4.21
C LEU A 4 -49.60 21.99 -4.92
N VAL A 5 -50.13 21.52 -6.06
CA VAL A 5 -49.47 20.51 -6.89
C VAL A 5 -48.14 21.04 -7.43
N LEU A 6 -48.10 22.28 -7.90
CA LEU A 6 -46.87 22.90 -8.42
C LEU A 6 -45.80 23.07 -7.35
N ILE A 7 -46.17 23.48 -6.14
CA ILE A 7 -45.22 23.61 -5.03
C ILE A 7 -44.68 22.21 -4.64
N LEU A 8 -45.56 21.21 -4.58
CA LEU A 8 -45.18 19.87 -4.17
C LEU A 8 -44.26 19.18 -5.21
N THR A 9 -44.55 19.35 -6.50
CA THR A 9 -43.66 18.83 -7.56
C THR A 9 -42.32 19.55 -7.58
N ALA A 10 -42.29 20.87 -7.37
CA ALA A 10 -41.04 21.63 -7.29
C ALA A 10 -40.16 21.18 -6.12
N VAL A 11 -40.75 20.92 -4.94
CA VAL A 11 -40.01 20.42 -3.76
C VAL A 11 -39.46 19.02 -4.01
N LEU A 12 -40.24 18.12 -4.59
CA LEU A 12 -39.78 16.77 -4.93
C LEU A 12 -38.64 16.79 -5.95
N LEU A 13 -38.73 17.67 -6.95
CA LEU A 13 -37.70 17.81 -7.98
C LEU A 13 -36.41 18.39 -7.39
N ALA A 14 -36.52 19.40 -6.51
CA ALA A 14 -35.38 19.97 -5.80
C ALA A 14 -34.68 18.93 -4.90
N ALA A 15 -35.45 18.13 -4.17
CA ALA A 15 -34.91 17.03 -3.35
C ALA A 15 -34.18 15.98 -4.21
N GLY A 16 -34.75 15.60 -5.35
CA GLY A 16 -34.13 14.64 -6.27
C GLY A 16 -32.79 15.13 -6.84
N VAL A 17 -32.73 16.40 -7.26
CA VAL A 17 -31.48 17.00 -7.75
C VAL A 17 -30.44 17.10 -6.63
N GLY A 18 -30.85 17.49 -5.43
CA GLY A 18 -29.96 17.56 -4.25
C GLY A 18 -29.31 16.21 -3.92
N LEU A 19 -30.10 15.13 -3.88
CA LEU A 19 -29.59 13.78 -3.60
C LEU A 19 -28.62 13.29 -4.67
N THR A 20 -28.88 13.59 -5.95
CA THR A 20 -28.00 13.16 -7.05
C THR A 20 -26.62 13.81 -6.94
N GLY A 21 -26.56 15.07 -6.52
CA GLY A 21 -25.29 15.78 -6.30
C GLY A 21 -24.42 15.15 -5.22
N ILE A 22 -25.05 14.70 -4.12
CA ILE A 22 -24.35 14.04 -3.01
C ILE A 22 -23.74 12.71 -3.46
N ILE A 23 -24.53 11.87 -4.16
CA ILE A 23 -24.07 10.56 -4.64
C ILE A 23 -22.86 10.71 -5.57
N VAL A 24 -22.87 11.69 -6.47
CA VAL A 24 -21.75 11.93 -7.39
C VAL A 24 -20.50 12.39 -6.64
N ALA A 25 -20.64 13.20 -5.59
CA ALA A 25 -19.52 13.62 -4.75
C ALA A 25 -18.88 12.42 -4.03
N GLU A 26 -19.69 11.54 -3.46
CA GLU A 26 -19.23 10.33 -2.77
C GLU A 26 -18.57 9.33 -3.73
N LEU A 27 -19.10 9.14 -4.95
CA LEU A 27 -18.48 8.26 -5.96
C LEU A 27 -17.07 8.73 -6.37
N ARG A 28 -16.80 10.04 -6.36
CA ARG A 28 -15.45 10.56 -6.61
C ARG A 28 -14.51 10.28 -5.45
N ALA A 29 -14.98 10.40 -4.22
CA ALA A 29 -14.21 10.02 -3.03
C ALA A 29 -13.89 8.52 -3.03
N LEU A 30 -14.86 7.67 -3.42
CA LEU A 30 -14.69 6.22 -3.53
C LEU A 30 -13.61 5.79 -4.54
N ARG A 31 -13.40 6.54 -5.62
CA ARG A 31 -12.30 6.26 -6.57
C ARG A 31 -10.92 6.39 -5.95
N GLY A 32 -10.72 7.32 -5.00
CA GLY A 32 -9.44 7.49 -4.31
C GLY A 32 -9.05 6.29 -3.45
N PHE A 33 -10.03 5.56 -2.90
CA PHE A 33 -9.76 4.33 -2.15
C PHE A 33 -9.19 3.22 -3.03
N GLY A 34 -9.59 3.17 -4.31
CA GLY A 34 -9.05 2.18 -5.25
C GLY A 34 -7.53 2.30 -5.40
N ASP A 35 -7.01 3.53 -5.47
CA ASP A 35 -5.58 3.79 -5.62
C ASP A 35 -4.79 3.35 -4.37
N SER A 36 -5.40 3.44 -3.18
CA SER A 36 -4.80 2.96 -1.94
C SER A 36 -4.69 1.43 -1.91
N VAL A 37 -5.70 0.71 -2.40
CA VAL A 37 -5.67 -0.77 -2.47
C VAL A 37 -4.55 -1.25 -3.39
N PHE A 38 -4.29 -0.55 -4.51
CA PHE A 38 -3.17 -0.90 -5.38
C PHE A 38 -1.81 -0.62 -4.71
N ALA A 39 -1.67 0.46 -3.94
CA ALA A 39 -0.46 0.73 -3.16
C ALA A 39 -0.24 -0.33 -2.07
N PHE A 40 -1.28 -0.72 -1.32
CA PHE A 40 -1.18 -1.80 -0.33
C PHE A 40 -0.85 -3.14 -0.98
N GLY A 41 -1.47 -3.47 -2.12
CA GLY A 41 -1.17 -4.68 -2.86
C GLY A 41 0.29 -4.73 -3.35
N ALA A 42 0.86 -3.58 -3.74
CA ALA A 42 2.27 -3.48 -4.10
C ALA A 42 3.19 -3.66 -2.88
N ALA A 43 2.86 -3.05 -1.74
CA ALA A 43 3.61 -3.23 -0.50
C ALA A 43 3.57 -4.69 0.00
N ASP A 44 2.43 -5.36 -0.15
CA ASP A 44 2.30 -6.79 0.20
C ASP A 44 3.12 -7.68 -0.75
N ALA A 45 3.08 -7.40 -2.06
CA ALA A 45 3.89 -8.13 -3.03
C ALA A 45 5.39 -7.99 -2.75
N GLY A 46 5.84 -6.77 -2.40
CA GLY A 46 7.22 -6.53 -2.02
C GLY A 46 7.60 -7.24 -0.71
N ALA A 47 6.73 -7.22 0.30
CA ALA A 47 6.94 -7.95 1.55
C ALA A 47 7.16 -9.46 1.30
N GLU A 48 6.32 -10.09 0.48
CA GLU A 48 6.47 -11.49 0.08
C GLU A 48 7.76 -11.73 -0.70
N ARG A 49 8.16 -10.79 -1.56
CA ARG A 49 9.42 -10.86 -2.31
C ARG A 49 10.63 -10.83 -1.38
N GLY A 50 10.63 -9.95 -0.38
CA GLY A 50 11.68 -9.86 0.63
C GLY A 50 11.82 -11.15 1.44
N LEU A 51 10.70 -11.71 1.91
CA LEU A 51 10.69 -13.00 2.61
C LEU A 51 11.14 -14.16 1.71
N TYR A 52 10.77 -14.14 0.44
CA TYR A 52 11.22 -15.12 -0.54
C TYR A 52 12.75 -15.09 -0.69
N VAL A 53 13.35 -13.90 -0.76
CA VAL A 53 14.81 -13.74 -0.85
C VAL A 53 15.50 -14.34 0.38
N ASP A 54 15.07 -13.99 1.60
CA ASP A 54 15.63 -14.56 2.82
C ASP A 54 15.52 -16.11 2.85
N ARG A 55 14.34 -16.64 2.50
CA ARG A 55 14.09 -18.08 2.55
C ARG A 55 14.88 -18.87 1.51
N VAL A 56 15.13 -18.31 0.33
CA VAL A 56 15.79 -19.03 -0.76
C VAL A 56 17.30 -18.80 -0.77
N HIS A 57 17.76 -17.59 -0.47
CA HIS A 57 19.17 -17.23 -0.59
C HIS A 57 19.93 -17.24 0.74
N CYS A 58 19.24 -17.03 1.87
CA CYS A 58 19.88 -16.84 3.18
C CYS A 58 19.52 -17.92 4.20
N ASN A 59 18.87 -19.02 3.80
CA ASN A 59 18.44 -20.09 4.70
C ASN A 59 19.56 -20.93 5.33
N ALA A 60 20.74 -20.96 4.70
CA ALA A 60 21.88 -21.74 5.16
C ALA A 60 22.74 -21.00 6.19
N ILE A 61 22.46 -19.71 6.43
CA ILE A 61 23.17 -18.87 7.38
C ILE A 61 22.49 -19.05 8.75
N GLU A 62 23.19 -19.67 9.69
CA GLU A 62 22.70 -19.72 11.07
C GLU A 62 22.68 -18.30 11.66
N PRO A 63 21.63 -17.92 12.40
CA PRO A 63 21.49 -16.58 12.98
C PRO A 63 22.38 -16.41 14.23
N THR A 64 23.63 -16.84 14.17
CA THR A 64 24.61 -16.71 15.26
C THR A 64 25.23 -15.31 15.34
N ALA A 65 25.14 -14.52 14.26
CA ALA A 65 25.45 -13.09 14.25
C ALA A 65 24.40 -12.32 13.42
N THR A 66 23.86 -11.24 13.98
CA THR A 66 22.84 -10.37 13.35
C THR A 66 23.29 -9.75 12.02
N GLY A 67 24.61 -9.65 11.79
CA GLY A 67 25.18 -9.07 10.57
C GLY A 67 25.13 -9.98 9.35
N ASP A 68 25.39 -11.28 9.50
CA ASP A 68 25.61 -12.18 8.35
C ASP A 68 24.34 -12.40 7.52
N VAL A 69 23.20 -12.54 8.21
CA VAL A 69 21.89 -12.68 7.55
C VAL A 69 21.46 -11.36 6.91
N PHE A 70 21.72 -10.23 7.58
CA PHE A 70 21.40 -8.90 7.05
C PHE A 70 22.17 -8.57 5.77
N ASP A 71 23.47 -8.87 5.73
CA ASP A 71 24.31 -8.65 4.56
C ASP A 71 23.86 -9.53 3.37
N CYS A 72 23.52 -10.79 3.64
CA CYS A 72 22.96 -11.69 2.62
C CYS A 72 21.65 -11.15 2.04
N VAL A 73 20.72 -10.73 2.88
CA VAL A 73 19.42 -10.20 2.44
C VAL A 73 19.65 -8.94 1.60
N THR A 74 20.42 -7.98 2.11
CA THR A 74 20.71 -6.72 1.43
C THR A 74 21.39 -6.92 0.08
N ALA A 75 22.28 -7.91 -0.04
CA ALA A 75 22.96 -8.22 -1.30
C ALA A 75 22.04 -8.87 -2.37
N ASN A 76 20.95 -9.50 -1.95
CA ASN A 76 20.02 -10.21 -2.84
C ASN A 76 18.69 -9.48 -3.07
N LEU A 77 18.46 -8.34 -2.40
CA LEU A 77 17.31 -7.48 -2.69
C LEU A 77 17.48 -6.81 -4.07
N PRO A 78 16.38 -6.63 -4.82
CA PRO A 78 16.44 -5.88 -6.07
C PRO A 78 16.83 -4.42 -5.81
N PRO A 79 17.76 -3.85 -6.59
CA PRO A 79 18.15 -2.46 -6.43
C PRO A 79 17.07 -1.54 -7.01
N GLY A 80 16.31 -0.89 -6.13
CA GLY A 80 15.34 0.15 -6.49
C GLY A 80 13.91 -0.36 -6.71
N PRO A 81 13.04 0.48 -7.29
CA PRO A 81 11.63 0.17 -7.44
C PRO A 81 11.38 -0.86 -8.55
N GLU A 82 10.55 -1.85 -8.26
CA GLU A 82 10.04 -2.82 -9.24
C GLU A 82 8.59 -2.49 -9.62
N THR A 83 8.31 -2.46 -10.92
CA THR A 83 6.97 -2.21 -11.45
C THR A 83 6.21 -3.51 -11.70
N LEU A 84 5.01 -3.61 -11.15
CA LEU A 84 4.07 -4.71 -11.33
C LEU A 84 3.22 -4.54 -12.61
N PRO A 85 2.59 -5.60 -13.14
CA PRO A 85 1.80 -5.55 -14.39
C PRO A 85 0.62 -4.57 -14.38
N ASN A 86 0.18 -4.15 -13.19
CA ASN A 86 -0.89 -3.18 -12.95
C ASN A 86 -0.40 -1.72 -12.86
N ASN A 87 0.88 -1.45 -13.16
CA ASN A 87 1.56 -0.15 -13.01
C ASN A 87 1.68 0.35 -11.56
N SER A 88 1.52 -0.52 -10.56
CA SER A 88 1.99 -0.20 -9.20
C SER A 88 3.46 -0.54 -9.07
N GLU A 89 4.17 0.19 -8.23
CA GLU A 89 5.59 -0.01 -7.96
C GLU A 89 5.78 -0.38 -6.50
N TYR A 90 6.78 -1.20 -6.21
CA TYR A 90 7.21 -1.43 -4.83
C TYR A 90 8.72 -1.26 -4.72
N GLU A 91 9.16 -0.73 -3.58
CA GLU A 91 10.57 -0.60 -3.23
C GLU A 91 10.82 -1.37 -1.94
N LEU A 92 11.97 -2.03 -1.86
CA LEU A 92 12.38 -2.80 -0.70
C LEU A 92 13.60 -2.18 -0.05
N GLU A 93 13.55 -2.07 1.26
CA GLU A 93 14.63 -1.54 2.09
C GLU A 93 14.85 -2.48 3.27
N SER A 94 16.05 -3.03 3.40
CA SER A 94 16.44 -3.79 4.59
C SER A 94 16.94 -2.83 5.66
N LYS A 95 16.50 -3.05 6.90
CA LYS A 95 16.94 -2.29 8.08
C LYS A 95 17.54 -3.22 9.13
N PRO A 96 18.68 -2.86 9.75
CA PRO A 96 19.24 -3.65 10.85
C PRO A 96 18.34 -3.55 12.08
N ALA A 97 18.37 -4.56 12.97
CA ALA A 97 17.62 -4.56 14.24
C ALA A 97 17.93 -3.37 15.17
N THR A 98 19.03 -2.66 14.96
CA THR A 98 19.39 -1.46 15.71
C THR A 98 18.64 -0.20 15.26
N ALA A 99 17.93 -0.24 14.13
CA ALA A 99 17.14 0.88 13.65
C ALA A 99 15.91 1.10 14.54
N SER A 100 15.57 2.36 14.84
CA SER A 100 14.44 2.73 15.71
C SER A 100 13.08 2.21 15.22
N ASP A 101 12.96 2.01 13.91
CA ASP A 101 11.70 1.65 13.25
C ASP A 101 11.64 0.16 12.86
N CYS A 102 12.58 -0.66 13.38
CA CYS A 102 12.67 -2.08 13.11
C CYS A 102 12.31 -2.90 14.36
N PRO A 103 11.12 -3.53 14.43
CA PRO A 103 10.73 -4.36 15.57
C PRO A 103 11.40 -5.75 15.61
N GLY A 104 12.16 -6.12 14.57
CA GLY A 104 12.75 -7.45 14.40
C GLY A 104 14.03 -7.70 15.19
N TYR A 105 14.28 -8.96 15.53
CA TYR A 105 15.45 -9.39 16.32
C TYR A 105 16.78 -9.31 15.56
N TYR A 106 16.77 -9.62 14.26
CA TYR A 106 17.99 -9.63 13.43
C TYR A 106 17.97 -8.49 12.42
N TYR A 107 16.89 -8.39 11.66
CA TYR A 107 16.65 -7.34 10.69
C TYR A 107 15.16 -7.23 10.39
N CYS A 108 14.79 -6.16 9.69
CA CYS A 108 13.47 -5.95 9.15
C CYS A 108 13.55 -5.68 7.66
N ILE A 109 12.52 -6.09 6.94
CA ILE A 109 12.33 -5.68 5.55
C ILE A 109 11.16 -4.72 5.52
N GLU A 110 11.41 -3.51 5.04
CA GLU A 110 10.38 -2.53 4.76
C GLU A 110 10.04 -2.59 3.27
N SER A 111 8.75 -2.73 2.98
CA SER A 111 8.22 -2.63 1.63
C SER A 111 7.36 -1.39 1.49
N LYS A 112 7.71 -0.54 0.52
CA LYS A 112 6.98 0.68 0.18
C LYS A 112 6.28 0.48 -1.14
N GLY A 113 4.95 0.40 -1.12
CA GLY A 113 4.11 0.31 -2.31
C GLY A 113 3.65 1.70 -2.77
N ARG A 114 3.73 1.95 -4.07
CA ARG A 114 3.31 3.19 -4.72
C ARG A 114 2.40 2.91 -5.90
N PHE A 115 1.38 3.74 -6.06
CA PHE A 115 0.51 3.69 -7.24
C PHE A 115 0.29 5.10 -7.77
N GLN A 116 0.77 5.38 -8.98
CA GLN A 116 0.62 6.70 -9.61
C GLN A 116 -0.49 6.67 -10.65
N ARG A 117 -1.60 7.37 -10.35
CA ARG A 117 -2.71 7.56 -11.29
C ARG A 117 -3.14 9.02 -11.46
N ASN A 118 -2.25 10.00 -11.21
CA ASN A 118 -2.35 11.44 -11.51
C ASN A 118 -2.64 12.43 -10.34
N VAL A 119 -2.75 12.00 -9.08
CA VAL A 119 -2.81 12.87 -7.89
C VAL A 119 -1.99 12.22 -6.77
N ALA A 120 -1.36 13.02 -5.90
CA ALA A 120 -0.54 12.62 -4.74
C ALA A 120 -0.53 11.11 -4.48
N SER A 121 0.57 10.45 -4.87
CA SER A 121 0.64 8.99 -4.89
C SER A 121 0.46 8.44 -3.47
N PRO A 122 -0.56 7.61 -3.21
CA PRO A 122 -0.66 6.93 -1.93
C PRO A 122 0.57 6.03 -1.76
N GLU A 123 1.28 6.22 -0.65
CA GLU A 123 2.41 5.41 -0.23
C GLU A 123 1.93 4.49 0.90
N ALA A 124 2.03 3.19 0.68
CA ALA A 124 1.75 2.18 1.69
C ALA A 124 3.08 1.60 2.17
N VAL A 125 3.31 1.62 3.48
CA VAL A 125 4.53 1.08 4.09
C VAL A 125 4.16 -0.14 4.91
N ARG A 126 4.86 -1.25 4.67
CA ARG A 126 4.71 -2.49 5.44
C ARG A 126 6.06 -2.97 5.92
N ASN A 127 6.19 -3.16 7.23
CA ASN A 127 7.36 -3.75 7.85
C ASN A 127 7.12 -5.23 8.08
N VAL A 128 8.07 -6.05 7.67
CA VAL A 128 8.09 -7.49 7.91
C VAL A 128 9.21 -7.81 8.89
N GLN A 129 8.81 -8.43 10.00
CA GLN A 129 9.71 -8.94 11.02
C GLN A 129 10.06 -10.39 10.72
N THR A 130 11.34 -10.73 10.90
CA THR A 130 11.85 -12.10 10.71
C THR A 130 12.28 -12.64 12.07
N ASP A 131 11.50 -13.59 12.60
CA ASP A 131 11.74 -14.25 13.90
C ASP A 131 12.42 -15.60 13.70
N ARG A 132 13.58 -15.61 13.04
CA ARG A 132 14.30 -16.86 12.74
C ARG A 132 15.07 -17.43 13.93
#